data_AF-A0A9C9T9U4-F1
#
_entry.id   AF-A0A9C9T9U4-F1
#
_cell.length_a   1.000
_cell.length_b   1.000
_cell.length_c   1.000
_cell.angle_alpha   90.00
_cell.angle_beta   90.00
_cell.angle_gamma   90.00
#
_symmetry.space_group_name_H-M   'P 1'
#
loop_
_entity.id
_entity.type
_entity.pdbx_description
1 polymer ?
#
loop_
_entity_poly.entity_id
_entity_poly.type
_entity_poly.pdbx_seq_one_letter_code
_entity_poly.pdbx_strand_id
1 'polypeptide(L)' 'MNYEEAIQALENIINQLENDNQTLDDSLALYEQGQKIAQHCADLLKNAELRIRTLTETEND' A
#
# COMPACT_ATOMS: atom_id res chain seq x y z
N MET A 1 9.60 -3.86 -3.38
CA MET A 1 8.64 -4.30 -2.35
C MET A 1 7.43 -4.88 -3.07
N ASN A 2 7.14 -6.15 -2.84
CA ASN A 2 5.93 -6.81 -3.32
C ASN A 2 4.70 -6.36 -2.50
N TYR A 3 3.52 -6.88 -2.82
CA TYR A 3 2.28 -6.46 -2.16
C TYR A 3 2.27 -6.85 -0.68
N GLU A 4 2.69 -8.07 -0.37
CA GLU A 4 2.72 -8.63 0.99
C GLU A 4 3.67 -7.85 1.91
N GLU A 5 4.83 -7.46 1.39
CA GLU A 5 5.79 -6.62 2.11
C GLU A 5 5.23 -5.20 2.31
N ALA A 6 4.56 -4.64 1.30
CA ALA A 6 4.01 -3.29 1.35
C ALA A 6 2.84 -3.19 2.33
N ILE A 7 1.93 -4.16 2.32
CA ILE A 7 0.81 -4.19 3.27
C ILE A 7 1.31 -4.40 4.70
N GLN A 8 2.31 -5.26 4.91
CA GLN A 8 2.91 -5.45 6.23
C GLN A 8 3.56 -4.17 6.76
N ALA A 9 4.25 -3.42 5.89
CA ALA A 9 4.84 -2.14 6.25
C ALA A 9 3.77 -1.09 6.58
N LEU A 10 2.64 -1.07 5.86
CA LEU A 10 1.52 -0.18 6.15
C LEU A 10 0.86 -0.51 7.49
N GLU A 11 0.63 -1.79 7.80
CA GLU A 11 0.13 -2.23 9.10
C GLU A 11 1.05 -1.78 10.25
N ASN A 12 2.36 -1.89 10.06
CA ASN A 12 3.32 -1.41 11.06
C ASN A 12 3.27 0.10 11.27
N ILE A 13 2.98 0.88 10.23
CA ILE A 13 2.80 2.34 10.35
C ILE A 13 1.50 2.65 11.10
N ILE A 14 0.40 1.95 10.80
CA ILE A 14 -0.87 2.11 11.50
C ILE A 14 -0.70 1.78 12.98
N ASN A 15 -0.08 0.63 13.30
CA ASN A 15 0.22 0.23 14.67
C ASN A 15 1.07 1.29 15.40
N GLN A 16 2.00 1.94 14.70
CA GLN A 16 2.79 3.02 15.28
C GLN A 16 1.93 4.25 15.56
N LEU A 17 1.11 4.69 14.60
CA LEU A 17 0.20 5.84 14.73
C LEU A 17 -0.85 5.66 15.84
N GLU A 18 -1.24 4.42 16.15
CA GLU A 18 -2.15 4.11 17.25
C GLU A 18 -1.50 4.18 18.64
N ASN A 19 -0.17 4.33 18.73
CA ASN A 19 0.50 4.50 20.01
C ASN A 19 0.44 5.94 20.51
N ASP A 20 -0.13 6.14 21.70
CA ASP A 20 -0.33 7.45 22.34
C ASP A 20 0.95 8.23 22.74
N ASN A 21 2.13 7.65 22.53
CA ASN A 21 3.42 8.23 22.94
C ASN A 21 4.16 8.98 21.81
N GLN A 22 3.51 9.27 20.68
CA GLN A 22 4.14 9.98 19.58
C GLN A 22 4.06 11.49 19.70
N THR A 23 5.09 12.17 19.18
CA THR A 23 5.03 13.61 18.95
C THR A 23 4.22 13.91 17.69
N LEU A 24 3.70 15.14 17.58
CA LEU A 24 2.96 15.58 16.39
C LEU A 24 3.81 15.44 15.11
N ASP A 25 5.09 15.79 15.17
CA ASP A 25 6.00 15.72 14.02
C ASP A 25 6.23 14.26 13.59
N ASP A 26 6.38 13.34 14.55
CA ASP A 26 6.52 11.90 14.25
C ASP A 26 5.24 11.33 13.64
N SER A 27 4.08 11.73 14.16
CA SER A 27 2.79 11.30 13.62
C SER A 27 2.56 11.82 12.19
N LEU A 28 2.98 13.05 11.89
CA LEU A 28 2.95 13.59 10.54
C LEU A 28 3.88 12.81 9.59
N ALA A 29 5.11 12.51 10.02
CA ALA A 29 6.06 11.75 9.22
C ALA A 29 5.55 10.33 8.91
N LEU A 30 4.98 9.64 9.91
CA LEU A 30 4.39 8.32 9.75
C LEU A 30 3.15 8.36 8.84
N TYR A 31 2.31 9.39 8.96
CA TYR A 31 1.16 9.55 8.06
C TYR A 31 1.61 9.71 6.60
N GLU A 32 2.59 10.58 6.32
CA GLU A 32 3.13 10.76 4.98
C GLU A 32 3.75 9.47 4.43
N GLN A 33 4.46 8.72 5.27
CA GLN A 33 5.02 7.43 4.89
C GLN A 33 3.90 6.42 4.59
N GLY A 34 2.87 6.35 5.44
CA GLY A 34 1.72 5.47 5.27
C GLY A 34 0.98 5.76 3.97
N GLN A 35 0.80 7.05 3.61
CA GLN A 35 0.17 7.45 2.36
C GLN A 35 0.95 6.95 1.14
N LYS A 36 2.29 7.05 1.16
CA LYS A 36 3.15 6.57 0.07
C LYS A 36 3.04 5.05 -0.10
N ILE A 37 3.03 4.30 1.01
CA ILE A 37 2.90 2.85 0.96
C ILE A 37 1.50 2.44 0.49
N ALA A 38 0.45 3.09 0.97
CA ALA A 38 -0.91 2.84 0.52
C ALA A 38 -1.08 3.08 -0.99
N GLN A 39 -0.48 4.15 -1.52
CA GLN A 39 -0.47 4.41 -2.96
C GLN A 39 0.25 3.30 -3.73
N HIS A 40 1.41 2.85 -3.23
CA HIS A 40 2.15 1.74 -3.83
C HIS A 40 1.34 0.44 -3.85
N CYS A 41 0.63 0.11 -2.77
CA CYS A 41 -0.29 -1.03 -2.73
C CYS A 41 -1.39 -0.92 -3.79
N ALA A 42 -2.01 0.25 -3.94
CA ALA A 42 -3.04 0.50 -4.94
C ALA A 42 -2.50 0.32 -6.37
N ASP A 43 -1.29 0.79 -6.64
CA ASP A 43 -0.64 0.65 -7.96
C ASP A 43 -0.32 -0.82 -8.27
N LEU A 44 0.15 -1.60 -7.28
CA LEU A 44 0.38 -3.04 -7.44
C LEU A 44 -0.91 -3.79 -7.79
N LEU A 45 -2.01 -3.50 -7.08
CA LEU A 45 -3.31 -4.11 -7.34
C LEU A 45 -3.84 -3.73 -8.72
N LYS A 46 -3.74 -2.46 -9.10
CA LYS A 46 -4.13 -1.97 -10.44
C LYS A 46 -3.37 -2.69 -11.55
N ASN A 47 -2.06 -2.89 -11.37
CA ASN A 47 -1.24 -3.62 -12.33
C ASN A 47 -1.63 -5.09 -12.43
N ALA A 48 -1.96 -5.73 -11.30
CA ALA A 48 -2.45 -7.11 -11.28
C ALA A 48 -3.80 -7.24 -12.02
N GLU A 49 -4.73 -6.32 -11.77
CA GLU A 49 -6.03 -6.27 -12.47
C GLU A 49 -5.87 -6.07 -13.98
N LEU A 50 -5.02 -5.14 -14.40
CA LEU A 50 -4.73 -4.90 -15.81
C LEU A 50 -4.19 -6.16 -16.50
N ARG A 51 -3.31 -6.90 -15.82
CA ARG A 51 -2.75 -8.15 -16.33
C ARG A 51 -3.83 -9.22 -16.49
N ILE A 52 -4.72 -9.37 -15.50
CA ILE A 52 -5.86 -10.29 -15.60
C ILE A 52 -6.74 -9.91 -16.80
N ARG A 53 -7.11 -8.63 -16.92
CA ARG A 53 -7.96 -8.15 -18.02
C ARG A 53 -7.35 -8.45 -19.39
N THR A 54 -6.07 -8.16 -19.56
CA THR A 54 -5.35 -8.41 -20.83
C THR A 54 -5.37 -9.90 -21.19
N LEU A 55 -5.15 -10.79 -20.22
CA LEU A 55 -5.21 -12.23 -20.43
C LEU A 55 -6.62 -12.67 -20.84
N THR A 56 -7.66 -12.19 -20.16
CA THR A 56 -9.05 -12.54 -20.48
C THR A 56 -9.52 -11.97 -21.81
N GLU A 57 -9.03 -10.80 -22.24
CA GLU A 57 -9.34 -10.24 -23.56
C GLU A 57 -8.66 -11.04 -24.67
N THR A 58 -7.45 -11.55 -24.44
CA THR A 58 -6.69 -12.36 -25.41
C THR A 58 -7.27 -13.78 -25.59
N GLU A 59 -7.96 -14.33 -24.59
CA GLU A 59 -8.61 -15.65 -24.67
C GLU A 59 -9.95 -15.65 -25.43
N ASN A 60 -10.51 -14.47 -25.74
CA ASN A 60 -11.81 -14.33 -26.40
C ASN A 60 -11.72 -13.91 -27.90
N ASP A 61 -10.51 -13.85 -28.45
CA ASP A 61 -10.20 -13.67 -29.89
C ASP A 61 -9.74 -15.00 -30.53
#